data_AF-A0A3D4S5I2-F1
#
_entry.id   AF-A0A3D4S5I2-F1
#
_cell.length_a   1.000
_cell.length_b   1.000
_cell.length_c   1.000
_cell.angle_alpha   90.00
_cell.angle_beta   90.00
_cell.angle_gamma   90.00
#
_symmetry.space_group_name_H-M   'P 1'
#
loop_
_entity.id
_entity.type
_entity.pdbx_description
1 polymer ?
#
loop_
_entity_poly.entity_id
_entity_poly.type
_entity_poly.pdbx_seq_one_letter_code
_entity_poly.pdbx_strand_id
1 'polypeptide(L)'
;MHLFSRLNLSQTNRISHRGFTLIHTLLVLVIISGSVLLISVNPLERVARLEEELILRQFEAQVSLLQSYSYLKEKPTRIQFRPYPTNRIDFIGVDANDIQIESVVLPSSIHLKTNTSIKFSNTGVSNNMITVKMQRHNEEMNYRFQLGAGRLFKDIL
;
A
#
# COMPACT_ATOMS: atom_id res chain seq x y z
N MET A 1 3.76 -64.98 70.33
CA MET A 1 5.21 -64.82 70.15
C MET A 1 5.45 -64.53 68.69
N HIS A 2 5.91 -63.30 68.37
CA HIS A 2 6.68 -62.90 67.18
C HIS A 2 6.14 -63.26 65.77
N LEU A 3 6.17 -62.42 64.73
CA LEU A 3 6.55 -61.03 64.49
C LEU A 3 6.31 -60.84 62.97
N PHE A 4 5.77 -59.69 62.53
CA PHE A 4 6.07 -59.03 61.24
C PHE A 4 5.50 -59.68 59.94
N SER A 5 5.13 -58.97 58.88
CA SER A 5 5.07 -57.54 58.63
C SER A 5 4.53 -57.27 57.22
N ARG A 6 3.85 -56.12 57.09
CA ARG A 6 3.92 -55.17 55.95
C ARG A 6 3.22 -55.53 54.63
N LEU A 7 2.27 -54.64 54.32
CA LEU A 7 2.15 -53.86 53.08
C LEU A 7 1.94 -54.64 51.78
N ASN A 8 0.81 -54.38 51.12
CA ASN A 8 0.87 -53.28 50.16
C ASN A 8 -0.50 -52.70 49.84
N LEU A 9 -0.62 -51.41 50.17
CA LEU A 9 -1.54 -50.48 49.55
C LEU A 9 -1.33 -50.52 48.04
N SER A 10 -2.40 -50.78 47.30
CA SER A 10 -2.57 -50.11 46.01
C SER A 10 -4.06 -49.96 45.77
N GLN A 11 -4.63 -48.95 46.43
CA GLN A 11 -5.83 -48.32 45.89
C GLN A 11 -5.45 -47.72 44.54
N THR A 12 -5.78 -48.43 43.46
CA THR A 12 -5.72 -47.92 42.09
C THR A 12 -6.64 -46.72 41.98
N ASN A 13 -6.04 -45.54 42.12
CA ASN A 13 -6.64 -44.26 41.85
C ASN A 13 -6.99 -44.21 40.36
N ARG A 14 -8.26 -44.50 40.01
CA ARG A 14 -8.77 -44.32 38.64
C ARG A 14 -8.97 -42.82 38.40
N ILE A 15 -7.86 -42.13 38.15
CA ILE A 15 -7.89 -40.75 37.66
C ILE A 15 -8.56 -40.79 36.29
N SER A 16 -9.76 -40.22 36.21
CA SER A 16 -10.58 -40.18 34.99
C SER A 16 -9.83 -39.43 33.87
N HIS A 17 -9.18 -40.18 32.98
CA HIS A 17 -8.42 -39.64 31.84
C HIS A 17 -9.27 -38.78 30.90
N ARG A 18 -10.61 -38.94 30.89
CA ARG A 18 -11.53 -38.19 30.02
C ARG A 18 -11.63 -36.71 30.39
N GLY A 19 -11.60 -36.37 31.69
CA GLY A 19 -11.63 -34.97 32.14
C GLY A 19 -10.34 -34.22 31.78
N PHE A 20 -9.21 -34.93 31.82
CA PHE A 20 -7.90 -34.42 31.40
C PHE A 20 -7.85 -34.13 29.89
N THR A 21 -8.54 -34.91 29.05
CA THR A 21 -8.56 -34.69 27.60
C THR A 21 -9.39 -33.46 27.23
N LEU A 22 -10.54 -33.27 27.89
CA LEU A 22 -11.47 -32.19 27.59
C LEU A 22 -10.90 -30.82 27.97
N ILE A 23 -10.26 -30.73 29.14
CA ILE A 23 -9.58 -29.49 29.57
C ILE A 23 -8.41 -29.13 28.63
N HIS A 24 -7.67 -30.14 28.14
CA HIS A 24 -6.57 -29.95 27.20
C HIS A 24 -7.06 -29.42 25.86
N THR A 25 -8.13 -30.01 25.31
CA THR A 25 -8.72 -29.55 24.06
C THR A 25 -9.25 -28.13 24.16
N LEU A 26 -9.81 -27.75 25.31
CA LEU A 26 -10.30 -26.39 25.56
C LEU A 26 -9.14 -25.39 25.64
N LEU A 27 -8.04 -25.77 26.29
CA LEU A 27 -6.84 -24.94 26.39
C LEU A 27 -6.19 -24.74 25.03
N VAL A 28 -6.06 -25.82 24.23
CA VAL A 28 -5.59 -25.74 22.84
C VAL A 28 -6.50 -24.86 21.99
N LEU A 29 -7.82 -24.97 22.15
CA LEU A 29 -8.78 -24.13 21.44
C LEU A 29 -8.61 -22.64 21.79
N VAL A 30 -8.41 -22.31 23.06
CA VAL A 30 -8.17 -20.94 23.51
C VAL A 30 -6.87 -20.40 22.93
N ILE A 31 -5.80 -21.21 22.92
CA ILE A 31 -4.52 -20.80 22.32
C ILE A 31 -4.70 -20.55 20.83
N ILE A 32 -5.29 -21.49 20.08
CA ILE A 32 -5.47 -21.36 18.63
C ILE A 32 -6.37 -20.15 18.31
N SER A 33 -7.51 -20.02 18.98
CA SER A 33 -8.45 -18.92 18.75
C SER A 33 -7.83 -17.57 19.11
N GLY A 34 -7.12 -17.49 20.24
CA GLY A 34 -6.39 -16.29 20.63
C GLY A 34 -5.28 -15.93 19.64
N SER A 35 -4.55 -16.93 19.13
CA SER A 35 -3.51 -16.74 18.13
C SER A 35 -4.06 -16.18 16.82
N VAL A 36 -5.20 -16.72 16.35
CA VAL A 36 -5.87 -16.25 15.12
C VAL A 36 -6.38 -14.82 15.29
N LEU A 37 -6.95 -14.47 16.46
CA LEU A 37 -7.42 -13.12 16.74
C LEU A 37 -6.27 -12.10 16.81
N LEU A 38 -5.12 -12.48 17.37
CA LEU A 38 -3.92 -11.63 17.42
C LEU A 38 -3.29 -11.37 16.04
N ILE A 39 -3.49 -12.26 15.06
CA ILE A 39 -3.03 -12.05 13.68
C ILE A 39 -4.00 -11.13 12.91
N SER A 40 -5.26 -11.04 13.34
CA SER A 40 -6.32 -10.24 12.72
C SER A 40 -6.27 -8.73 13.06
N VAL A 41 -5.08 -8.17 13.29
CA VAL A 41 -4.94 -6.73 13.53
C VAL A 41 -5.12 -5.96 12.22
N ASN A 42 -6.36 -5.50 12.04
CA ASN A 42 -6.83 -4.49 11.08
C ASN A 42 -6.39 -4.66 9.61
N PRO A 43 -6.87 -5.70 8.91
CA PRO A 43 -6.55 -5.92 7.49
C PRO A 43 -6.99 -4.75 6.60
N LEU A 44 -8.08 -4.05 6.97
CA LEU A 44 -8.64 -2.96 6.18
C LEU A 44 -7.66 -1.79 6.00
N GLU A 45 -7.01 -1.37 7.09
CA GLU A 45 -6.02 -0.29 7.08
C GLU A 45 -4.77 -0.66 6.30
N ARG A 46 -4.38 -1.95 6.34
CA ARG A 46 -3.21 -2.45 5.62
C ARG A 46 -3.50 -2.52 4.12
N VAL A 47 -4.70 -2.96 3.74
CA VAL A 47 -5.15 -2.97 2.34
C VAL A 47 -5.25 -1.55 1.79
N ALA A 48 -5.85 -0.62 2.52
CA ALA A 48 -5.95 0.79 2.09
C ALA A 48 -4.57 1.41 1.83
N ARG A 49 -3.59 1.17 2.71
CA ARG A 49 -2.20 1.62 2.52
C ARG A 49 -1.55 1.00 1.28
N LEU A 50 -1.80 -0.27 1.00
CA LEU A 50 -1.30 -0.93 -0.21
C LEU A 50 -1.93 -0.35 -1.47
N GLU A 51 -3.24 -0.08 -1.47
CA GLU A 51 -3.92 0.57 -2.59
C GLU A 51 -3.35 1.97 -2.87
N GLU A 52 -3.11 2.77 -1.82
CA GLU A 52 -2.47 4.08 -1.96
C GLU A 52 -1.09 3.98 -2.61
N GLU A 53 -0.25 3.04 -2.14
CA GLU A 53 1.07 2.82 -2.73
C GLU A 53 1.01 2.37 -4.18
N LEU A 54 0.07 1.49 -4.52
CA LEU A 54 -0.14 1.02 -5.89
C LEU A 54 -0.55 2.16 -6.82
N ILE A 55 -1.48 3.03 -6.39
CA ILE A 55 -1.92 4.19 -7.17
C ILE A 55 -0.76 5.17 -7.40
N LEU A 56 0.06 5.42 -6.37
CA LEU A 56 1.23 6.29 -6.50
C LEU A 56 2.27 5.70 -7.46
N ARG A 57 2.53 4.39 -7.38
CA ARG A 57 3.43 3.70 -8.33
C ARG A 57 2.87 3.70 -9.75
N GLN A 58 1.56 3.52 -9.91
CA GLN A 58 0.90 3.63 -11.21
C GLN A 58 1.12 5.02 -11.80
N PHE A 59 0.94 6.08 -11.00
CA PHE A 59 1.24 7.45 -11.42
C PHE A 59 2.70 7.60 -11.88
N GLU A 60 3.68 7.15 -11.09
CA GLU A 60 5.11 7.22 -11.45
C GLU A 60 5.43 6.45 -12.76
N ALA A 61 4.82 5.27 -12.94
CA ALA A 61 4.97 4.49 -14.15
C ALA A 61 4.35 5.20 -15.37
N GLN A 62 3.17 5.79 -15.22
CA GLN A 62 2.49 6.52 -16.29
C GLN A 62 3.21 7.81 -16.69
N VAL A 63 3.84 8.52 -15.74
CA VAL A 63 4.75 9.64 -16.04
C VAL A 63 5.86 9.16 -16.99
N SER A 64 6.51 8.05 -16.64
CA SER A 64 7.62 7.48 -17.41
C SER A 64 7.16 6.99 -18.80
N LEU A 65 5.96 6.41 -18.88
CA LEU A 65 5.33 6.00 -20.14
C LEU A 65 5.01 7.21 -21.02
N LEU A 66 4.42 8.27 -20.46
CA LEU A 66 4.07 9.49 -21.21
C LEU A 66 5.33 10.16 -21.77
N GLN A 67 6.40 10.17 -20.98
CA GLN A 67 7.69 10.72 -21.40
C GLN A 67 8.30 9.89 -22.53
N SER A 68 8.29 8.56 -22.41
CA SER A 68 8.74 7.64 -23.47
C SER A 68 7.91 7.80 -24.74
N TYR A 69 6.59 7.96 -24.60
CA TYR A 69 5.68 8.22 -25.71
C TYR A 69 6.06 9.50 -26.45
N SER A 70 6.29 10.60 -25.72
CA SER A 70 6.65 11.87 -26.33
C SER A 70 7.95 11.81 -27.14
N TYR A 71 8.92 11.04 -26.65
CA TYR A 71 10.18 10.77 -27.34
C TYR A 71 9.99 9.91 -28.59
N LEU A 72 9.29 8.77 -28.48
CA LEU A 72 9.11 7.82 -29.58
C LEU A 72 8.24 8.35 -30.71
N LYS A 73 7.28 9.22 -30.40
CA LYS A 73 6.35 9.79 -31.37
C LYS A 73 6.74 11.20 -31.82
N GLU A 74 7.82 11.75 -31.26
CA GLU A 74 8.27 13.12 -31.50
C GLU A 74 7.15 14.16 -31.34
N LYS A 75 6.23 13.90 -30.40
CA LYS A 75 5.06 14.75 -30.14
C LYS A 75 5.10 15.26 -28.70
N PRO A 76 4.86 16.56 -28.44
CA PRO A 76 4.82 17.08 -27.09
C PRO A 76 3.65 16.48 -26.31
N THR A 77 3.85 16.24 -25.02
CA THR A 77 2.82 15.70 -24.12
C THR A 77 2.73 16.54 -22.87
N ARG A 78 1.65 16.37 -22.10
CA ARG A 78 1.41 17.16 -20.89
C ARG A 78 0.75 16.34 -19.80
N ILE A 79 1.20 16.55 -18.57
CA ILE A 79 0.51 16.07 -17.36
C ILE A 79 -0.24 17.26 -16.76
N GLN A 80 -1.53 17.11 -16.49
CA GLN A 80 -2.33 18.10 -15.78
C GLN A 80 -2.69 17.57 -14.39
N PHE A 81 -2.28 18.31 -13.36
CA PHE A 81 -2.64 18.05 -11.98
C PHE A 81 -3.89 18.86 -11.65
N ARG A 82 -4.99 18.19 -11.32
CA ARG A 82 -6.26 18.85 -10.96
C ARG A 82 -6.59 18.56 -9.49
N PRO A 83 -6.41 19.53 -8.58
CA PRO A 83 -6.74 19.34 -7.17
C PRO A 83 -8.27 19.21 -6.97
N TYR A 84 -8.72 19.25 -5.71
CA TYR A 84 -10.14 19.21 -5.36
C TYR A 84 -10.96 20.21 -6.21
N PRO A 85 -12.16 19.85 -6.70
CA PRO A 85 -12.97 18.65 -6.36
C PRO A 85 -12.63 17.38 -7.13
N THR A 86 -11.87 17.46 -8.22
CA THR A 86 -11.62 16.29 -9.08
C THR A 86 -10.54 15.36 -8.56
N ASN A 87 -9.54 15.89 -7.85
CA ASN A 87 -8.40 15.14 -7.28
C ASN A 87 -7.81 14.10 -8.26
N ARG A 88 -7.50 14.56 -9.48
CA ARG A 88 -7.17 13.70 -10.64
C ARG A 88 -5.92 14.21 -11.34
N ILE A 89 -5.15 13.28 -11.88
CA ILE A 89 -3.97 13.53 -12.71
C ILE A 89 -4.28 13.04 -14.11
N ASP A 90 -4.22 13.94 -15.09
CA ASP A 90 -4.46 13.61 -16.50
C ASP A 90 -3.17 13.56 -17.30
N PHE A 91 -3.08 12.57 -18.17
CA PHE A 91 -2.00 12.40 -19.13
C PHE A 91 -2.55 12.73 -20.52
N ILE A 92 -2.02 13.77 -21.16
CA ILE A 92 -2.63 14.39 -22.34
C ILE A 92 -1.59 14.43 -23.47
N GLY A 93 -1.97 13.92 -24.64
CA GLY A 93 -1.24 14.06 -25.89
C GLY A 93 -1.71 15.26 -26.71
N VAL A 94 -0.99 15.55 -27.80
CA VAL A 94 -1.42 16.58 -28.77
C VAL A 94 -2.77 16.22 -29.38
N ASP A 95 -2.98 14.94 -29.68
CA ASP A 95 -4.22 14.42 -30.24
C ASP A 95 -4.93 13.56 -29.18
N ALA A 96 -6.21 13.85 -28.94
CA ALA A 96 -7.02 13.18 -27.91
C ALA A 96 -7.15 11.66 -28.10
N ASN A 97 -6.93 11.16 -29.32
CA ASN A 97 -7.02 9.74 -29.67
C ASN A 97 -5.65 9.03 -29.75
N ASP A 98 -4.54 9.76 -29.60
CA ASP A 98 -3.19 9.24 -29.88
C ASP A 98 -2.52 8.67 -28.61
N ILE A 99 -2.92 9.16 -27.43
CA ILE A 99 -2.40 8.67 -26.14
C ILE A 99 -3.46 7.87 -25.39
N GLN A 100 -3.21 6.57 -25.24
CA GLN A 100 -4.01 5.64 -24.44
C GLN A 100 -3.45 5.48 -23.02
N ILE A 101 -3.09 6.58 -22.36
CA ILE A 101 -2.65 6.56 -20.96
C ILE A 101 -3.83 7.04 -20.10
N GLU A 102 -4.35 6.14 -19.28
CA GLU A 102 -5.47 6.44 -18.39
C GLU A 102 -5.08 7.48 -17.33
N SER A 103 -6.01 8.38 -17.03
CA SER A 103 -5.85 9.30 -15.91
C SER A 103 -5.92 8.57 -14.57
N VAL A 104 -5.21 9.11 -13.58
CA VAL A 104 -5.22 8.59 -12.21
C VAL A 104 -6.13 9.44 -11.35
N VAL A 105 -7.13 8.79 -10.74
CA VAL A 105 -7.94 9.39 -9.68
C VAL A 105 -7.26 9.07 -8.35
N LEU A 106 -6.90 10.11 -7.60
CA LEU A 106 -6.28 9.93 -6.30
C LEU A 106 -7.37 9.58 -5.26
N PRO A 107 -7.11 8.62 -4.36
CA PRO A 107 -8.05 8.27 -3.30
C PRO A 107 -8.28 9.46 -2.36
N SER A 108 -9.37 9.44 -1.60
CA SER A 108 -9.73 10.52 -0.67
C SER A 108 -8.69 10.77 0.41
N SER A 109 -7.81 9.80 0.70
CA SER A 109 -6.71 9.92 1.64
C SER A 109 -5.50 10.70 1.11
N ILE A 110 -5.41 10.92 -0.20
CA ILE A 110 -4.34 11.68 -0.86
C ILE A 110 -4.94 12.93 -1.50
N HIS A 111 -4.54 14.10 -1.00
CA HIS A 111 -4.99 15.38 -1.53
C HIS A 111 -3.91 16.04 -2.36
N LEU A 112 -4.20 16.28 -3.63
CA LEU A 112 -3.37 17.13 -4.47
C LEU A 112 -3.57 18.60 -4.06
N LYS A 113 -2.49 19.30 -3.71
CA LYS A 113 -2.52 20.72 -3.34
C LYS A 113 -2.20 21.66 -4.50
N THR A 114 -1.49 21.16 -5.51
CA THR A 114 -0.98 21.99 -6.60
C THR A 114 -1.86 21.85 -7.85
N ASN A 115 -2.39 22.98 -8.35
CA ASN A 115 -2.97 23.08 -9.68
C ASN A 115 -1.91 23.54 -10.67
N THR A 116 -1.25 22.59 -11.34
CA THR A 116 -0.19 22.90 -12.30
C THR A 116 -0.19 21.90 -13.44
N SER A 117 0.63 22.15 -14.46
CA SER A 117 0.86 21.19 -15.52
C SER A 117 2.31 21.16 -15.94
N ILE A 118 2.76 19.98 -16.34
CA ILE A 118 4.12 19.73 -16.80
C ILE A 118 4.03 19.35 -18.27
N LYS A 119 4.84 19.99 -19.12
CA LYS A 119 4.92 19.70 -20.55
C LYS A 119 6.23 18.99 -20.84
N PHE A 120 6.17 17.90 -21.58
CA PHE A 120 7.32 17.26 -22.17
C PHE A 120 7.40 17.66 -23.64
N SER A 121 8.61 17.99 -24.09
CA SER A 121 8.91 18.25 -25.50
C SER A 121 8.79 16.99 -26.35
N ASN A 122 8.89 17.13 -27.67
CA ASN A 122 9.06 16.03 -28.62
C ASN A 122 10.32 15.18 -28.37
N THR A 123 11.27 15.66 -27.56
CA THR A 123 12.47 14.91 -27.16
C THR A 123 12.31 14.25 -25.78
N GLY A 124 11.10 14.26 -25.20
CA GLY A 124 10.85 13.72 -23.86
C GLY A 124 11.47 14.53 -22.74
N VAL A 125 11.88 15.76 -23.00
CA VAL A 125 12.51 16.65 -22.01
C VAL A 125 11.46 17.55 -21.39
N SER A 126 11.51 17.72 -20.06
CA SER A 126 10.75 18.77 -19.40
C SER A 126 11.55 20.08 -19.44
N ASN A 127 10.95 21.13 -19.96
CA ASN A 127 11.56 22.47 -19.97
C ASN A 127 11.36 23.21 -18.63
N ASN A 128 10.53 22.69 -17.73
CA ASN A 128 10.21 23.34 -16.47
C ASN A 128 10.52 22.43 -15.28
N MET A 129 11.12 23.01 -14.24
CA MET A 129 11.20 22.39 -12.92
C MET A 129 9.93 22.71 -12.14
N ILE A 130 9.20 21.69 -11.70
CA ILE A 130 7.94 21.86 -10.97
C ILE A 130 7.93 20.92 -9.76
N THR A 131 7.49 21.44 -8.62
CA THR A 131 7.21 20.66 -7.42
C THR A 131 5.70 20.50 -7.29
N VAL A 132 5.22 19.27 -7.34
CA VAL A 132 3.83 18.91 -7.09
C VAL A 132 3.71 18.48 -5.65
N LYS A 133 2.90 19.23 -4.88
CA LYS A 133 2.63 18.92 -3.49
C LYS A 133 1.39 18.06 -3.37
N MET A 134 1.53 16.94 -2.69
CA MET A 134 0.45 16.05 -2.30
C MET A 134 0.46 15.91 -0.78
N GLN A 135 -0.70 15.74 -0.17
CA GLN A 135 -0.82 15.44 1.25
C GLN A 135 -1.46 14.08 1.42
N ARG A 136 -0.78 13.17 2.12
CA ARG A 136 -1.29 11.84 2.46
C ARG A 136 -1.53 11.82 3.95
N HIS A 137 -2.79 11.72 4.38
CA HIS A 137 -3.15 11.85 5.80
C HIS A 137 -2.55 13.14 6.42
N ASN A 138 -1.54 13.02 7.28
CA ASN A 138 -0.86 14.14 7.94
C ASN A 138 0.59 14.37 7.44
N GLU A 139 1.01 13.65 6.39
CA GLU A 139 2.34 13.75 5.80
C GLU A 139 2.28 14.54 4.49
N GLU A 140 3.25 15.43 4.27
CA GLU A 140 3.38 16.15 2.99
C GLU A 140 4.38 15.41 2.10
N MET A 141 3.93 15.08 0.89
CA MET A 141 4.72 14.44 -0.15
C MET A 141 4.99 15.42 -1.27
N ASN A 142 6.26 15.61 -1.61
CA ASN A 142 6.68 16.48 -2.69
C ASN A 142 7.23 15.65 -3.85
N TYR A 143 6.59 15.76 -5.00
CA TYR A 143 7.09 15.23 -6.27
C TYR A 143 7.80 16.33 -7.03
N ARG A 144 9.12 16.26 -7.11
CA ARG A 144 9.95 17.21 -7.85
C ARG A 144 10.28 16.66 -9.22
N PHE A 145 9.87 17.40 -10.24
CA PHE A 145 10.22 17.12 -11.63
C PHE A 145 11.39 18.00 -12.03
N GLN A 146 12.53 17.38 -12.35
CA GLN A 146 13.72 18.12 -12.78
C GLN A 146 13.66 18.52 -14.25
N LEU A 147 14.35 19.63 -14.55
CA LEU A 147 14.56 20.12 -15.91
C LEU A 147 15.48 19.17 -16.69
N GLY A 148 15.25 18.99 -17.98
CA GLY A 148 16.01 18.05 -18.81
C GLY A 148 15.33 16.67 -18.86
N ALA A 149 16.02 15.61 -18.42
CA ALA A 149 15.56 14.22 -18.50
C ALA A 149 14.27 13.92 -17.71
N GLY A 150 13.61 14.92 -17.11
CA GLY A 150 12.28 14.78 -16.50
C GLY A 150 12.24 13.85 -15.30
N ARG A 151 13.39 13.56 -14.68
CA ARG A 151 13.50 12.66 -13.54
C ARG A 151 12.56 13.12 -12.43
N LEU A 152 11.76 12.18 -11.96
CA LEU A 152 10.83 12.36 -10.85
C LEU A 152 11.54 11.96 -9.55
N PHE A 153 11.59 12.89 -8.62
CA PHE A 153 12.08 12.66 -7.26
C PHE A 153 10.92 12.78 -6.29
N LYS A 154 10.81 11.80 -5.40
CA LYS A 154 9.82 11.79 -4.32
C LYS A 154 10.53 12.10 -3.01
N ASP A 155 10.09 13.15 -2.34
CA ASP A 155 10.52 13.49 -0.99
C ASP A 155 9.31 13.44 -0.05
N ILE A 156 9.47 12.79 1.10
CA ILE A 156 8.46 12.72 2.16
C ILE A 156 8.95 13.63 3.29
N LEU A 157 8.13 14.60 3.69
CA LEU A 157 8.41 15.55 4.78
C LEU A 157 7.70 15.15 6.07
#